data_AF-A0A0V1C9J1-F1
#
_entry.id   AF-A0A0V1C9J1-F1
#
_cell.length_a   1.000
_cell.length_b   1.000
_cell.length_c   1.000
_cell.angle_alpha   90.00
_cell.angle_beta   90.00
_cell.angle_gamma   90.00
#
_symmetry.space_group_name_H-M   'P 1'
#
loop_
_entity.id
_entity.type
_entity.pdbx_description
1 polymer ?
#
loop_
_entity_poly.entity_id
_entity_poly.type
_entity_poly.pdbx_seq_one_letter_code
_entity_poly.pdbx_strand_id
1 'polypeptide(L)'
;MAKVRYELAVGLNKGHKVTPYKKRIKPSSRKGKLHKRVKFVRDLIREVCGFAPYERRAMELLRISKDKKALKYLKRRIGSHRRAKSKRDEMQGVLIAMRKAQAQHNVSGAAFCSSIHLKVALWQEWALEWLRPSFGLSDTWTFSFSSFSTALSIFHRQLMF
;
A
#
# COMPACT_ATOMS: atom_id res chain seq x y z
N MET A 1 -5.94 20.52 52.50
CA MET A 1 -7.42 20.71 52.42
C MET A 1 -7.75 21.40 51.10
N ALA A 2 -8.70 20.90 50.31
CA ALA A 2 -9.09 21.55 49.05
C ALA A 2 -9.85 22.86 49.34
N LYS A 3 -9.46 23.95 48.66
CA LYS A 3 -10.05 25.29 48.83
C LYS A 3 -11.53 25.29 48.40
N VAL A 4 -12.42 25.84 49.24
CA VAL A 4 -13.85 26.00 48.93
C VAL A 4 -14.02 26.85 47.66
N ARG A 5 -14.77 26.34 46.68
CA ARG A 5 -14.97 26.98 45.35
C ARG A 5 -16.37 27.59 45.26
N TYR A 6 -16.45 28.89 45.53
CA TYR A 6 -17.68 29.68 45.39
C TYR A 6 -18.14 29.80 43.94
N GLU A 7 -19.44 30.05 43.75
CA GLU A 7 -19.98 30.43 42.44
C GLU A 7 -19.68 31.91 42.21
N LEU A 8 -18.83 32.17 41.22
CA LEU A 8 -18.36 33.52 40.92
C LEU A 8 -18.94 33.95 39.57
N ALA A 9 -19.27 35.24 39.43
CA ALA A 9 -19.70 35.79 38.15
C ALA A 9 -18.55 35.93 37.13
N VAL A 10 -17.31 35.87 37.61
CA VAL A 10 -16.08 36.09 36.83
C VAL A 10 -15.10 34.93 36.99
N GLY A 11 -14.22 34.74 35.99
CA GLY A 11 -13.25 33.64 35.93
C GLY A 11 -13.66 32.47 35.04
N LEU A 12 -12.82 31.43 34.97
CA LEU A 12 -13.01 30.28 34.09
C LEU A 12 -14.19 29.38 34.52
N ASN A 13 -14.42 29.25 35.83
CA ASN A 13 -15.50 28.45 36.40
C ASN A 13 -16.63 29.37 36.88
N LYS A 14 -16.99 30.33 36.03
CA LYS A 14 -18.02 31.30 36.34
C LYS A 14 -19.42 30.77 36.06
N GLY A 15 -20.39 31.42 36.69
CA GLY A 15 -21.80 31.10 36.54
C GLY A 15 -22.29 30.04 37.53
N HIS A 16 -23.59 29.81 37.50
CA HIS A 16 -24.26 28.85 38.36
C HIS A 16 -23.93 27.42 37.93
N LYS A 17 -23.60 26.55 38.89
CA LYS A 17 -23.20 25.17 38.60
C LYS A 17 -24.43 24.30 38.35
N VAL A 18 -24.91 24.32 37.11
CA VAL A 18 -26.02 23.47 36.66
C VAL A 18 -25.49 22.13 36.14
N THR A 19 -26.20 21.04 36.43
CA THR A 19 -25.94 19.73 35.81
C THR A 19 -26.35 19.76 34.32
N PRO A 20 -25.42 19.66 33.37
CA PRO A 20 -25.77 19.80 31.95
C PRO A 20 -26.53 18.56 31.45
N TYR A 21 -27.74 18.76 30.93
CA TYR A 21 -28.51 17.69 30.30
C TYR A 21 -27.96 17.35 28.90
N LYS A 22 -27.59 16.08 28.68
CA LYS A 22 -27.11 15.60 27.38
C LYS A 22 -28.27 15.47 26.39
N LYS A 23 -28.51 16.53 25.61
CA LYS A 23 -29.54 16.56 24.57
C LYS A 23 -29.25 15.53 23.47
N ARG A 24 -30.30 14.87 22.96
CA ARG A 24 -30.22 14.01 21.76
C ARG A 24 -29.73 14.82 20.55
N ILE A 25 -28.88 14.21 19.73
CA ILE A 25 -28.33 14.86 18.52
C ILE A 25 -29.46 15.07 17.52
N LYS A 26 -29.65 16.33 17.09
CA LYS A 26 -30.66 16.69 16.11
C LYS A 26 -30.33 16.05 14.74
N PRO A 27 -31.34 15.60 13.97
CA PRO A 27 -31.11 15.09 12.62
C PRO A 27 -30.38 16.09 11.71
N SER A 28 -30.63 17.39 11.84
CA SER A 28 -29.94 18.45 11.09
C SER A 28 -28.41 18.47 11.32
N SER A 29 -27.95 18.13 12.53
CA SER A 29 -26.53 18.03 12.87
C SER A 29 -25.84 16.81 12.24
N ARG A 30 -26.59 15.86 11.66
CA ARG A 30 -26.04 14.68 10.97
C ARG A 30 -25.70 14.94 9.50
N LYS A 31 -26.06 16.11 8.95
CA LYS A 31 -25.79 16.50 7.57
C LYS A 31 -24.28 16.50 7.29
N GLY A 32 -23.86 15.90 6.16
CA GLY A 32 -22.45 15.83 5.75
C GLY A 32 -21.71 14.55 6.17
N LYS A 33 -22.31 13.69 7.00
CA LYS A 33 -21.76 12.35 7.27
C LYS A 33 -21.88 11.46 6.04
N LEU A 34 -20.83 10.71 5.74
CA LEU A 34 -20.76 9.83 4.58
C LEU A 34 -21.45 8.49 4.89
N HIS A 35 -22.46 8.13 4.09
CA HIS A 35 -23.19 6.87 4.19
C HIS A 35 -22.61 5.80 3.25
N LYS A 36 -22.80 4.51 3.55
CA LYS A 36 -22.26 3.38 2.76
C LYS A 36 -22.61 3.49 1.27
N ARG A 37 -23.90 3.70 0.95
CA ARG A 37 -24.38 3.91 -0.43
C ARG A 37 -23.71 5.09 -1.13
N VAL A 38 -23.57 6.23 -0.45
CA VAL A 38 -22.95 7.43 -1.05
C VAL A 38 -21.46 7.22 -1.29
N LYS A 39 -20.78 6.47 -0.42
CA LYS A 39 -19.38 6.07 -0.63
C LYS A 39 -19.23 5.30 -1.94
N PHE A 40 -20.00 4.22 -2.08
CA PHE A 40 -19.97 3.35 -3.25
C PHE A 40 -20.20 4.11 -4.55
N VAL A 41 -21.21 4.98 -4.60
CA VAL A 41 -21.47 5.83 -5.78
C VAL A 41 -20.32 6.77 -6.08
N ARG A 42 -19.68 7.38 -5.06
CA ARG A 42 -18.52 8.28 -5.26
C ARG A 42 -17.28 7.53 -5.74
N ASP A 43 -17.07 6.31 -5.27
CA ASP A 43 -15.95 5.47 -5.67
C ASP A 43 -16.11 5.05 -7.15
N LEU A 44 -17.32 4.59 -7.55
CA LEU A 44 -17.64 4.29 -8.96
C LEU A 44 -17.44 5.48 -9.90
N ILE A 45 -17.94 6.67 -9.55
CA ILE A 45 -17.78 7.86 -10.40
C ILE A 45 -16.30 8.23 -10.58
N ARG A 46 -15.47 8.01 -9.57
CA ARG A 46 -14.02 8.27 -9.67
C ARG A 46 -13.31 7.30 -10.59
N GLU A 47 -13.75 6.05 -10.64
CA GLU A 47 -13.23 5.06 -11.59
C GLU A 47 -13.60 5.43 -13.03
N VAL A 48 -14.83 5.88 -13.27
CA VAL A 48 -15.31 6.24 -14.62
C VAL A 48 -14.74 7.57 -15.13
N CYS A 49 -14.79 8.63 -14.32
CA CYS A 49 -14.40 9.98 -14.75
C CYS A 49 -12.90 10.26 -14.62
N GLY A 50 -12.18 9.49 -13.79
CA GLY A 50 -10.77 9.70 -13.51
C GLY A 50 -10.46 11.01 -12.76
N PHE A 51 -9.23 11.51 -12.92
CA PHE A 51 -8.71 12.68 -12.20
C PHE A 51 -8.66 13.95 -13.03
N ALA A 52 -9.01 15.07 -12.40
CA ALA A 52 -8.92 16.39 -13.02
C ALA A 52 -7.44 16.79 -13.28
N PRO A 53 -7.16 17.68 -14.26
CA PRO A 53 -5.78 18.03 -14.63
C PRO A 53 -4.96 18.66 -13.48
N TYR A 54 -5.60 19.40 -12.57
CA TYR A 54 -4.91 19.94 -11.38
C TYR A 54 -4.58 18.86 -10.33
N GLU A 55 -5.35 17.78 -10.29
CA GLU A 55 -5.14 16.63 -9.39
C GLU A 55 -4.01 15.77 -9.91
N ARG A 56 -3.94 15.55 -11.23
CA ARG A 56 -2.82 14.88 -11.90
C ARG A 56 -1.49 15.56 -11.61
N ARG A 57 -1.42 16.89 -11.77
CA ARG A 57 -0.22 17.67 -11.41
C ARG A 57 0.13 17.60 -9.92
N ALA A 58 -0.87 17.51 -9.04
CA ALA A 58 -0.62 17.33 -7.61
C ALA A 58 -0.03 15.94 -7.31
N MET A 59 -0.54 14.88 -7.95
CA MET A 59 0.01 13.52 -7.82
C MET A 59 1.45 13.44 -8.32
N GLU A 60 1.81 14.10 -9.43
CA GLU A 60 3.20 14.18 -9.91
C GLU A 60 4.14 14.79 -8.86
N LEU A 61 3.74 15.90 -8.24
CA LEU A 61 4.54 16.54 -7.18
C LEU A 61 4.69 15.65 -5.94
N LEU A 62 3.64 14.88 -5.60
CA LEU A 62 3.66 13.94 -4.48
C LEU A 62 4.46 12.66 -4.78
N ARG A 63 4.58 12.25 -6.05
CA ARG A 63 5.49 11.16 -6.45
C ARG A 63 6.96 11.51 -6.23
N ILE A 64 7.31 12.78 -6.42
CA ILE A 64 8.67 13.31 -6.19
C ILE A 64 8.85 13.71 -4.70
N SER A 65 7.88 13.41 -3.82
CA SER A 65 7.92 13.75 -2.39
C SER A 65 8.07 15.25 -2.08
N LYS A 66 7.63 16.14 -3.00
CA LYS A 66 7.69 17.60 -2.84
C LYS A 66 6.39 18.15 -2.20
N ASP A 67 6.07 17.70 -1.00
CA ASP A 67 4.77 17.96 -0.33
C ASP A 67 4.47 19.45 -0.11
N LYS A 68 5.48 20.25 0.28
CA LYS A 68 5.32 21.70 0.49
C LYS A 68 4.99 22.42 -0.82
N LYS A 69 5.54 21.97 -1.94
CA LYS A 69 5.25 22.51 -3.28
C LYS A 69 3.86 22.09 -3.74
N ALA A 70 3.48 20.83 -3.49
CA ALA A 70 2.12 20.32 -3.75
C ALA A 70 1.06 21.12 -2.96
N LEU A 71 1.30 21.40 -1.67
CA LEU A 71 0.39 22.20 -0.84
C LEU A 71 0.27 23.65 -1.33
N LYS A 72 1.36 24.29 -1.74
CA LYS A 72 1.31 25.63 -2.33
C LYS A 72 0.51 25.64 -3.65
N TYR A 73 0.69 24.63 -4.49
CA TYR A 73 -0.06 24.48 -5.74
C TYR A 73 -1.56 24.28 -5.47
N LEU A 74 -1.92 23.35 -4.58
CA LEU A 74 -3.32 23.07 -4.22
C LEU A 74 -3.98 24.29 -3.55
N LYS A 75 -3.26 25.02 -2.68
CA LYS A 75 -3.78 26.25 -2.08
C LYS A 75 -4.08 27.31 -3.16
N ARG A 76 -3.23 27.47 -4.17
CA ARG A 76 -3.47 28.40 -5.29
C ARG A 76 -4.70 28.03 -6.12
N ARG A 77 -5.07 26.74 -6.19
CA ARG A 77 -6.25 26.26 -6.95
C ARG A 77 -7.54 26.24 -6.13
N ILE A 78 -7.50 25.76 -4.88
CA ILE A 78 -8.68 25.53 -4.01
C ILE A 78 -8.94 26.73 -3.07
N GLY A 79 -7.95 27.60 -2.88
CA GLY A 79 -8.01 28.82 -2.07
C GLY A 79 -7.59 28.61 -0.62
N SER A 80 -8.31 27.79 0.14
CA SER A 80 -8.07 27.65 1.58
C SER A 80 -7.08 26.54 1.95
N HIS A 81 -6.29 26.78 3.00
CA HIS A 81 -5.28 25.83 3.45
C HIS A 81 -5.87 24.53 4.02
N ARG A 82 -7.02 24.61 4.72
CA ARG A 82 -7.71 23.43 5.26
C ARG A 82 -8.18 22.48 4.15
N ARG A 83 -8.77 23.02 3.08
CA ARG A 83 -9.20 22.22 1.92
C ARG A 83 -8.00 21.67 1.15
N ALA A 84 -6.93 22.46 1.00
CA ALA A 84 -5.70 22.00 0.35
C ALA A 84 -5.05 20.82 1.09
N LYS A 85 -5.00 20.85 2.43
CA LYS A 85 -4.55 19.72 3.25
C LYS A 85 -5.44 18.49 3.03
N SER A 86 -6.76 18.65 3.12
CA SER A 86 -7.70 17.55 2.87
C SER A 86 -7.52 16.94 1.47
N LYS A 87 -7.26 17.76 0.45
CA LYS A 87 -7.06 17.25 -0.91
C LYS A 87 -5.71 16.57 -1.09
N ARG A 88 -4.66 17.07 -0.44
CA ARG A 88 -3.36 16.40 -0.40
C ARG A 88 -3.49 14.99 0.19
N ASP A 89 -4.17 14.86 1.32
CA ASP A 89 -4.33 13.59 2.03
C ASP A 89 -5.12 12.58 1.17
N GLU A 90 -6.12 13.06 0.43
CA GLU A 90 -6.84 12.25 -0.55
C GLU A 90 -5.92 11.76 -1.69
N MET A 91 -5.09 12.63 -2.28
CA MET A 91 -4.15 12.26 -3.34
C MET A 91 -3.04 11.33 -2.85
N GLN A 92 -2.56 11.51 -1.62
CA GLN A 92 -1.62 10.58 -0.97
C GLN A 92 -2.27 9.20 -0.77
N GLY A 93 -3.54 9.16 -0.33
CA GLY A 93 -4.30 7.92 -0.20
C GLY A 93 -4.44 7.16 -1.52
N VAL A 94 -4.70 7.86 -2.62
CA VAL A 94 -4.74 7.27 -3.97
C VAL A 94 -3.39 6.66 -4.35
N LEU A 95 -2.28 7.39 -4.17
CA LEU A 95 -0.95 6.88 -4.51
C LEU A 95 -0.59 5.63 -3.70
N ILE A 96 -0.95 5.58 -2.42
CA ILE A 96 -0.74 4.40 -1.57
C ILE A 96 -1.57 3.22 -2.08
N ALA A 97 -2.84 3.44 -2.43
CA ALA A 97 -3.70 2.40 -2.99
C ALA A 97 -3.15 1.86 -4.32
N MET A 98 -2.67 2.74 -5.21
CA MET A 98 -2.05 2.34 -6.48
C MET A 98 -0.79 1.51 -6.26
N ARG A 99 0.11 1.93 -5.34
CA ARG A 99 1.32 1.16 -5.00
C ARG A 99 0.98 -0.21 -4.43
N LYS A 100 -0.04 -0.29 -3.56
CA LYS A 100 -0.50 -1.56 -3.00
C LYS A 100 -1.06 -2.48 -4.08
N ALA A 101 -1.89 -1.96 -4.99
CA ALA A 101 -2.43 -2.75 -6.09
C ALA A 101 -1.32 -3.29 -7.02
N GLN A 102 -0.33 -2.45 -7.35
CA GLN A 102 0.84 -2.88 -8.13
C GLN A 102 1.64 -3.98 -7.42
N ALA A 103 1.87 -3.85 -6.11
CA ALA A 103 2.57 -4.87 -5.34
C ALA A 103 1.82 -6.21 -5.34
N GLN A 104 0.48 -6.21 -5.20
CA GLN A 104 -0.31 -7.44 -5.25
C GLN A 104 -0.24 -8.12 -6.63
N HIS A 105 -0.32 -7.34 -7.71
CA HIS A 105 -0.18 -7.87 -9.08
C HIS A 105 1.19 -8.53 -9.32
N ASN A 106 2.26 -7.93 -8.80
CA ASN A 106 3.61 -8.47 -8.93
C ASN A 106 3.80 -9.76 -8.12
N VAL A 107 3.15 -9.89 -6.96
CA VAL A 107 3.18 -11.12 -6.14
C VAL A 107 2.43 -12.27 -6.83
N SER A 108 1.29 -12.00 -7.50
CA SER A 108 0.59 -13.03 -8.29
C SER A 108 1.40 -13.51 -9.51
N GLY A 109 2.22 -12.64 -10.12
CA GLY A 109 3.14 -13.03 -11.19
C GLY A 109 4.39 -13.78 -10.69
N ALA A 110 4.95 -13.38 -9.55
CA ALA A 110 6.12 -14.03 -8.95
C ALA A 110 5.78 -15.42 -8.37
N ALA A 111 4.58 -15.61 -7.82
CA ALA A 111 4.14 -16.90 -7.28
C ALA A 111 3.98 -17.99 -8.37
N PHE A 112 3.80 -17.61 -9.65
CA PHE A 112 3.71 -18.56 -10.76
C PHE A 112 5.11 -18.99 -11.29
N CYS A 113 6.16 -18.20 -11.04
CA CYS A 113 7.53 -18.51 -11.47
C CYS A 113 8.31 -19.34 -10.43
N SER A 114 7.99 -19.21 -9.14
CA SER A 114 8.66 -19.97 -8.06
C SER A 114 8.27 -21.45 -7.97
N SER A 115 7.22 -21.90 -8.68
CA SER A 115 6.78 -23.30 -8.63
C SER A 115 7.47 -24.20 -9.66
N ILE A 116 7.95 -23.66 -10.79
CA ILE A 116 8.69 -24.43 -11.80
C ILE A 116 10.14 -24.66 -11.33
N HIS A 117 10.78 -23.66 -10.72
CA HIS A 117 12.18 -23.75 -10.30
C HIS A 117 12.40 -24.71 -9.12
N LEU A 118 11.44 -24.79 -8.17
CA LEU A 118 11.55 -25.72 -7.04
C LEU A 118 11.29 -27.19 -7.43
N LYS A 119 10.42 -27.47 -8.41
CA LYS A 119 10.18 -28.84 -8.88
C LYS A 119 11.37 -29.43 -9.64
N VAL A 120 12.10 -28.60 -10.40
CA VAL A 120 13.35 -29.03 -11.06
C VAL A 120 14.46 -29.29 -10.02
N ALA A 121 14.59 -28.43 -9.00
CA ALA A 121 15.62 -28.59 -7.97
C ALA A 121 15.40 -29.82 -7.07
N LEU A 122 14.17 -30.10 -6.63
CA LEU A 122 13.86 -31.28 -5.81
C LEU A 122 13.99 -32.61 -6.56
N TRP A 123 13.81 -32.61 -7.89
CA TRP A 123 14.07 -33.80 -8.72
C TRP A 123 15.59 -34.09 -8.86
N GLN A 124 16.42 -33.05 -8.77
CA GLN A 124 17.88 -33.17 -8.87
C GLN A 124 18.53 -33.65 -7.56
N GLU A 125 17.99 -33.29 -6.39
CA GLU A 125 18.51 -33.76 -5.11
C GLU A 125 18.15 -35.23 -4.82
N TRP A 126 16.92 -35.65 -5.15
CA TRP A 126 16.50 -37.05 -5.01
C TRP A 126 17.28 -38.03 -5.92
N ALA A 127 17.74 -37.57 -7.09
CA ALA A 127 18.54 -38.39 -7.99
C ALA A 127 19.97 -38.65 -7.47
N LEU A 128 20.52 -37.74 -6.65
CA LEU A 128 21.88 -37.85 -6.11
C LEU A 128 21.95 -38.72 -4.85
N GLU A 129 20.83 -38.95 -4.18
CA GLU A 129 20.75 -39.81 -2.99
C GLU A 129 20.69 -41.31 -3.36
N TRP A 130 20.19 -41.64 -4.55
CA TRP A 130 20.16 -43.01 -5.08
C TRP A 130 21.49 -43.49 -5.69
N LEU A 131 22.43 -42.58 -5.98
CA LEU A 131 23.67 -42.91 -6.71
C LEU A 131 24.95 -42.59 -5.93
N ARG A 132 25.01 -42.99 -4.65
CA ARG A 132 26.26 -42.84 -3.87
C ARG A 132 26.74 -44.15 -3.24
N PRO A 133 27.53 -44.96 -3.98
CA PRO A 133 28.49 -45.88 -3.38
C PRO A 133 29.81 -45.18 -2.97
N SER A 134 30.40 -45.74 -1.93
CA SER A 134 31.61 -45.45 -1.13
C SER A 134 32.95 -45.18 -1.86
N PHE A 135 33.90 -44.60 -1.10
CA PHE A 135 35.39 -44.66 -1.15
C PHE A 135 36.13 -43.31 -1.17
N GLY A 136 37.27 -43.28 -0.46
CA GLY A 136 38.07 -42.09 -0.14
C GLY A 136 39.35 -41.91 -0.96
N LEU A 137 40.12 -40.91 -0.50
CA LEU A 137 41.53 -40.56 -0.77
C LEU A 137 41.93 -39.92 -2.14
N SER A 138 42.51 -38.72 -1.99
CA SER A 138 43.62 -38.08 -2.72
C SER A 138 43.60 -37.83 -4.25
N ASP A 139 43.90 -36.55 -4.54
CA ASP A 139 44.72 -36.03 -5.65
C ASP A 139 44.12 -35.71 -7.04
N THR A 140 44.22 -34.40 -7.34
CA THR A 140 44.57 -33.79 -8.63
C THR A 140 43.54 -33.63 -9.77
N TRP A 141 43.27 -32.35 -10.03
CA TRP A 141 43.08 -31.68 -11.33
C TRP A 141 41.85 -31.95 -12.21
N THR A 142 41.04 -30.88 -12.30
CA THR A 142 40.38 -30.31 -13.50
C THR A 142 39.92 -31.29 -14.59
N PHE A 143 38.61 -31.54 -14.64
CA PHE A 143 37.94 -32.03 -15.85
C PHE A 143 36.73 -31.15 -16.20
N SER A 144 36.98 -30.25 -17.15
CA SER A 144 36.08 -29.62 -18.11
C SER A 144 34.60 -29.41 -17.74
N PHE A 145 34.34 -28.18 -17.29
CA PHE A 145 33.06 -27.48 -17.38
C PHE A 145 32.72 -27.14 -18.84
N SER A 146 32.65 -28.15 -19.73
CA SER A 146 32.22 -27.98 -21.13
C SER A 146 31.23 -29.03 -21.62
N SER A 147 30.79 -29.95 -20.76
CA SER A 147 29.73 -30.92 -21.10
C SER A 147 28.36 -30.59 -20.53
N PHE A 148 28.22 -29.52 -19.74
CA PHE A 148 26.92 -29.14 -19.16
C PHE A 148 26.05 -28.28 -20.09
N SER A 149 26.64 -27.70 -21.15
CA SER A 149 25.89 -26.87 -22.12
C SER A 149 25.13 -27.71 -23.15
N THR A 150 25.64 -28.90 -23.48
CA THR A 150 25.06 -29.77 -24.52
C THR A 150 23.88 -30.62 -24.02
N ALA A 151 23.76 -30.83 -22.70
CA ALA A 151 22.63 -31.55 -22.12
C ALA A 151 21.36 -30.69 -22.01
N LEU A 152 21.51 -29.36 -21.87
CA LEU A 152 20.38 -28.43 -21.70
C LEU A 152 19.66 -28.13 -23.02
N SER A 153 20.32 -28.29 -24.17
CA SER A 153 19.72 -28.08 -25.50
C SER A 153 18.86 -29.25 -25.98
N ILE A 154 19.10 -30.47 -25.48
CA ILE A 154 18.26 -31.65 -25.78
C ILE A 154 16.96 -31.59 -24.96
N PHE A 155 17.02 -31.12 -23.71
CA PHE A 155 15.85 -31.08 -22.83
C PHE A 155 14.83 -29.98 -23.20
N HIS A 156 15.27 -28.87 -23.80
CA HIS A 156 14.37 -27.79 -24.23
C HIS A 156 13.62 -28.09 -25.54
N ARG A 157 13.92 -29.21 -26.22
CA ARG A 157 13.24 -29.60 -27.47
C ARG A 157 12.14 -30.66 -27.27
N GLN A 158 11.96 -31.17 -26.06
CA GLN A 158 10.92 -32.17 -25.72
C GLN A 158 9.68 -31.56 -25.04
N LEU A 159 9.67 -30.26 -24.73
CA LEU A 159 8.56 -29.55 -24.04
C LEU A 159 7.78 -28.57 -24.94
N MET A 160 7.84 -28.78 -26.25
CA MET A 160 7.00 -28.09 -27.24
C MET A 160 6.28 -29.09 -28.17
N PHE A 161 5.76 -30.17 -27.58
CA PHE A 161 4.63 -30.94 -28.06
C PHE A 161 3.80 -31.41 -26.86
#